data_AF-W2SL55-F1
#
_entry.id   AF-W2SL55-F1
#
_cell.length_a   1.000
_cell.length_b   1.000
_cell.length_c   1.000
_cell.angle_alpha   90.00
_cell.angle_beta   90.00
_cell.angle_gamma   90.00
#
_symmetry.space_group_name_H-M   'P 1'
#
loop_
_entity.id
_entity.type
_entity.pdbx_description
1 polymer ?
#
loop_
_entity_poly.entity_id
_entity_poly.type
_entity_poly.pdbx_seq_one_letter_code
_entity_poly.pdbx_strand_id
1 'polypeptide(L)'
;MHGLRVALLVVNGIISLTGIAANLILLVIIYVATPKPIRTYSVLIINYAVTDLFTSMAQAITIPRLLNGNNSLFLVFYGGCSQIGYSACLFSFAIEAFGFSHSLNSILLSICYRYFSLRYGVPERKPIIILCLVTSLPSLIPVFTLWQKWVNEPTIPPHISQFLGDIKGDNLVFA
;
A
#
# COMPACT_ATOMS: atom_id res chain seq x y z
N MET A 1 23.78 8.93 10.33
CA MET A 1 22.78 7.94 9.87
C MET A 1 21.66 7.69 10.87
N HIS A 2 21.92 7.72 12.18
CA HIS A 2 20.87 7.53 13.20
C HIS A 2 19.74 8.57 13.12
N GLY A 3 20.05 9.86 12.92
CA GLY A 3 19.04 10.92 12.79
C GLY A 3 18.11 10.75 11.59
N LEU A 4 18.63 10.30 10.44
CA LEU A 4 17.82 10.04 9.24
C LEU A 4 16.83 8.90 9.45
N ARG A 5 17.25 7.82 10.12
CA ARG A 5 16.37 6.68 10.44
C ARG A 5 15.22 7.08 11.35
N VAL A 6 15.53 7.83 12.42
CA VAL A 6 14.51 8.34 13.35
C VAL A 6 13.55 9.28 12.63
N ALA A 7 14.06 10.15 11.75
CA ALA A 7 13.20 11.03 10.95
C ALA A 7 12.24 10.23 10.05
N LEU A 8 12.73 9.19 9.35
CA LEU A 8 11.89 8.32 8.52
C LEU A 8 10.82 7.59 9.32
N LEU A 9 11.18 7.05 10.50
CA LEU A 9 10.25 6.40 11.42
C LEU A 9 9.13 7.34 11.87
N VAL A 10 9.49 8.55 12.30
CA VAL A 10 8.54 9.56 12.78
C VAL A 10 7.61 10.02 11.66
N VAL A 11 8.17 10.35 10.49
CA VAL A 11 7.39 10.80 9.33
C VAL A 11 6.43 9.71 8.87
N ASN A 12 6.91 8.47 8.73
CA ASN A 12 6.07 7.34 8.34
C ASN A 12 4.92 7.12 9.33
N GLY A 13 5.22 7.12 10.65
CA GLY A 13 4.20 6.96 11.68
C GLY A 13 3.11 8.05 11.63
N ILE A 14 3.49 9.31 11.42
CA ILE A 14 2.53 10.41 11.29
C ILE A 14 1.66 10.24 10.05
N ILE A 15 2.27 9.91 8.90
CA ILE A 15 1.55 9.71 7.63
C ILE A 15 0.56 8.55 7.77
N SER A 16 1.01 7.39 8.26
CA SER A 16 0.17 6.21 8.41
C SER A 16 -0.96 6.42 9.40
N LEU A 17 -0.71 7.08 10.54
CA LEU A 17 -1.77 7.39 11.50
C LEU A 17 -2.81 8.34 10.93
N THR A 18 -2.36 9.36 10.19
CA THR A 18 -3.25 10.28 9.48
C THR A 18 -4.09 9.56 8.44
N GLY A 19 -3.48 8.67 7.65
CA GLY A 19 -4.17 7.84 6.67
C GLY A 19 -5.23 6.93 7.30
N ILE A 20 -4.89 6.23 8.39
CA ILE A 20 -5.85 5.39 9.13
C ILE A 20 -7.03 6.22 9.64
N ALA A 21 -6.76 7.33 10.32
CA ALA A 21 -7.80 8.18 10.89
C ALA A 21 -8.70 8.78 9.81
N ALA A 22 -8.11 9.34 8.75
CA ALA A 22 -8.85 9.97 7.66
C ALA A 22 -9.75 8.97 6.92
N ASN A 23 -9.26 7.77 6.62
CA ASN A 23 -10.05 6.75 5.94
C ASN A 23 -11.18 6.18 6.81
N LEU A 24 -10.95 6.01 8.11
CA LEU A 24 -12.02 5.62 9.05
C LEU A 24 -13.11 6.69 9.14
N ILE A 25 -12.72 7.96 9.28
CA ILE A 25 -13.66 9.09 9.27
C ILE A 25 -14.45 9.12 7.96
N LEU A 26 -13.77 8.95 6.82
CA LEU A 26 -14.41 8.92 5.50
C LEU A 26 -15.43 7.79 5.38
N LEU A 27 -15.10 6.58 5.83
CA LEU A 27 -16.04 5.44 5.84
C LEU A 27 -17.26 5.71 6.73
N VAL A 28 -17.07 6.33 7.89
CA VAL A 28 -18.17 6.74 8.79
C VAL A 28 -19.06 7.79 8.11
N ILE A 29 -18.47 8.81 7.49
CA ILE A 29 -19.22 9.84 6.75
C ILE A 29 -20.04 9.22 5.63
N ILE A 30 -19.46 8.29 4.85
CA ILE A 30 -20.20 7.61 3.78
C ILE A 30 -21.38 6.82 4.36
N TYR A 31 -21.17 6.11 5.47
CA TYR A 31 -22.22 5.32 6.09
C TYR A 31 -23.40 6.18 6.59
N VAL A 32 -23.10 7.31 7.24
CA VAL A 32 -24.11 8.15 7.90
C VAL A 32 -24.76 9.17 6.96
N ALA A 33 -23.98 9.77 6.06
CA ALA A 33 -24.36 11.02 5.40
C ALA A 33 -24.58 10.92 3.88
N THR A 34 -24.42 9.74 3.24
CA THR A 34 -24.51 9.63 1.77
C THR A 34 -25.95 9.82 1.26
N PRO A 35 -26.26 10.90 0.52
CA PRO A 35 -27.59 11.09 -0.07
C PRO A 35 -27.80 10.18 -1.28
N LYS A 36 -29.07 9.89 -1.61
CA LYS A 36 -29.47 9.00 -2.72
C LYS A 36 -28.78 9.30 -4.07
N PRO A 37 -28.58 10.57 -4.49
CA PRO A 37 -28.00 10.88 -5.81
C PRO A 37 -26.54 10.44 -5.99
N ILE A 38 -25.73 10.40 -4.92
CA ILE A 38 -24.31 10.02 -5.00
C ILE A 38 -24.04 8.59 -4.52
N ARG A 39 -25.10 7.81 -4.27
CA ARG A 39 -25.01 6.45 -3.70
C ARG A 39 -24.28 5.46 -4.60
N THR A 40 -24.33 5.65 -5.92
CA THR A 40 -23.52 4.84 -6.85
C THR A 40 -22.05 5.23 -6.76
N TYR A 41 -21.75 6.53 -6.72
CA TYR A 41 -20.39 7.04 -6.62
C TYR A 41 -19.71 6.62 -5.30
N SER A 42 -20.48 6.53 -4.21
CA SER A 42 -19.95 6.11 -2.91
C SER A 42 -19.34 4.70 -2.92
N VAL A 43 -19.71 3.82 -3.87
CA VAL A 43 -19.06 2.51 -4.05
C VAL A 43 -17.59 2.68 -4.40
N LEU A 44 -17.26 3.62 -5.30
CA LEU A 44 -15.87 3.91 -5.69
C LEU A 44 -15.09 4.49 -4.50
N ILE A 45 -15.72 5.39 -3.75
CA ILE A 45 -15.10 5.99 -2.57
C ILE A 45 -14.85 4.93 -1.49
N ILE A 46 -15.81 4.03 -1.22
CA ILE A 46 -15.63 2.93 -0.26
C ILE A 46 -14.49 2.02 -0.71
N ASN A 47 -14.45 1.62 -1.99
CA ASN A 47 -13.38 0.79 -2.52
C ASN A 47 -12.00 1.43 -2.33
N TYR A 48 -11.89 2.74 -2.60
CA TYR A 48 -10.66 3.48 -2.36
C TYR A 48 -10.31 3.56 -0.86
N ALA A 49 -11.26 3.99 -0.01
CA ALA A 49 -11.03 4.21 1.42
C ALA A 49 -10.69 2.91 2.17
N VAL A 50 -11.32 1.78 1.80
CA VAL A 50 -10.99 0.47 2.37
C VAL A 50 -9.56 0.07 1.99
N THR A 51 -9.19 0.17 0.71
CA THR A 51 -7.83 -0.17 0.29
C THR A 51 -6.79 0.76 0.93
N ASP A 52 -7.05 2.06 0.99
CA ASP A 52 -6.13 3.04 1.57
C ASP A 52 -6.00 2.88 3.10
N LEU A 53 -7.07 2.45 3.79
CA LEU A 53 -7.03 2.07 5.19
C LEU A 53 -6.09 0.88 5.41
N PHE A 54 -6.24 -0.22 4.66
CA PHE A 54 -5.36 -1.38 4.78
C PHE A 54 -3.92 -1.06 4.41
N THR A 55 -3.72 -0.21 3.40
CA THR A 55 -2.41 0.29 2.99
C THR A 55 -1.75 1.08 4.11
N SER A 56 -2.49 2.00 4.74
CA SER A 56 -1.98 2.80 5.86
C SER A 56 -1.68 1.94 7.10
N MET A 57 -2.49 0.91 7.36
CA MET A 57 -2.22 -0.06 8.43
C MET A 57 -0.95 -0.88 8.18
N ALA A 58 -0.74 -1.34 6.94
CA ALA A 58 0.46 -2.07 6.56
C ALA A 58 1.72 -1.18 6.67
N GLN A 59 1.62 0.06 6.20
CA GLN A 59 2.68 1.06 6.29
C GLN A 59 3.01 1.45 7.75
N ALA A 60 2.03 1.40 8.66
CA ALA A 60 2.29 1.69 10.08
C ALA A 60 3.26 0.69 10.73
N ILE A 61 3.29 -0.56 10.24
CA ILE A 61 4.14 -1.62 10.77
C ILE A 61 5.37 -1.91 9.90
N THR A 62 5.41 -1.39 8.67
CA THR A 62 6.46 -1.69 7.69
C THR A 62 7.08 -0.40 7.16
N ILE A 63 8.41 -0.31 7.27
CA ILE A 63 9.19 0.79 6.72
C ILE A 63 10.22 0.19 5.76
N PRO A 64 9.91 0.18 4.45
CA PRO A 64 10.84 -0.33 3.46
C PRO A 64 11.96 0.68 3.19
N ARG A 65 13.21 0.22 3.21
CA ARG A 65 14.38 0.98 2.74
C ARG A 65 14.95 0.28 1.52
N LEU A 66 14.97 1.00 0.39
CA LEU A 66 15.64 0.55 -0.81
C LEU A 66 17.15 0.84 -0.71
N LEU A 67 17.97 -0.16 -0.99
CA LEU A 67 19.42 -0.03 -1.14
C LEU A 67 19.80 -0.39 -2.56
N ASN A 68 20.62 0.46 -3.20
CA ASN A 68 21.13 0.22 -4.54
C ASN A 68 22.46 -0.53 -4.45
N GLY A 69 22.52 -1.73 -5.03
CA GLY A 69 23.74 -2.46 -5.33
C GLY A 69 24.17 -2.28 -6.79
N ASN A 70 25.33 -2.83 -7.16
CA ASN A 70 25.95 -2.70 -8.49
C ASN A 70 25.27 -3.48 -9.64
N ASN A 71 23.96 -3.75 -9.52
CA ASN A 71 23.01 -4.31 -10.52
C ASN A 71 21.78 -4.95 -9.84
N SER A 72 21.68 -4.86 -8.51
CA SER A 72 20.57 -5.38 -7.70
C SER A 72 19.99 -4.29 -6.81
N LEU A 73 18.71 -4.43 -6.49
CA LEU A 73 18.01 -3.60 -5.50
C LEU A 73 17.71 -4.48 -4.30
N PHE A 74 18.07 -4.03 -3.11
CA PHE A 74 17.77 -4.74 -1.86
C PHE A 74 16.74 -3.97 -1.05
N LEU A 75 15.80 -4.68 -0.45
CA LEU A 75 14.80 -4.14 0.45
C LEU A 75 15.15 -4.54 1.89
N VAL A 76 15.39 -3.53 2.72
CA VAL A 76 15.56 -3.73 4.16
C VAL A 76 14.33 -3.21 4.86
N PHE A 77 13.66 -4.07 5.61
CA PHE A 77 12.45 -3.70 6.35
C PHE A 77 12.78 -3.32 7.80
N TYR A 78 12.23 -2.18 8.23
CA TYR A 78 12.24 -1.71 9.61
C TYR A 78 10.81 -1.62 10.15
N GLY A 79 10.65 -1.51 11.47
CA GLY A 79 9.35 -1.27 12.12
C GLY A 79 8.80 -2.48 12.88
N GLY A 80 7.50 -2.49 13.15
CA GLY A 80 6.85 -3.55 13.92
C GLY A 80 6.88 -4.92 13.20
N CYS A 81 6.89 -4.93 11.87
CA CYS A 81 6.89 -6.17 11.09
C CYS A 81 8.15 -7.01 11.35
N SER A 82 9.32 -6.39 11.56
CA SER A 82 10.58 -7.11 11.78
C SER A 82 10.64 -7.79 13.14
N GLN A 83 9.85 -7.32 14.11
CA GLN A 83 9.69 -7.95 15.42
C GLN A 83 8.77 -9.17 15.38
N ILE A 84 7.81 -9.20 14.44
CA ILE A 84 6.87 -10.31 14.26
C ILE A 84 7.54 -11.43 13.45
N GLY A 85 8.25 -11.05 12.37
CA GLY A 85 9.00 -11.98 11.54
C GLY A 85 8.96 -11.62 10.07
N TYR A 86 9.74 -12.34 9.27
CA TYR A 86 9.97 -11.98 7.87
C TYR A 86 8.69 -12.00 7.02
N SER A 87 7.79 -12.97 7.28
CA SER A 87 6.57 -13.14 6.48
C SER A 87 5.60 -11.98 6.70
N ALA A 88 5.60 -11.39 7.90
CA ALA A 88 4.78 -10.24 8.22
C ALA A 88 5.24 -9.00 7.47
N CYS A 89 6.55 -8.77 7.33
CA CYS A 89 7.09 -7.67 6.52
C CYS A 89 6.75 -7.83 5.05
N LEU A 90 6.93 -9.04 4.49
CA LEU A 90 6.59 -9.31 3.10
C LEU A 90 5.10 -9.09 2.83
N PHE A 91 4.23 -9.64 3.67
CA PHE A 91 2.79 -9.52 3.51
C PHE A 91 2.32 -8.06 3.60
N SER A 92 2.85 -7.31 4.57
CA SER A 92 2.53 -5.90 4.73
C SER A 92 3.01 -5.07 3.54
N PHE A 93 4.24 -5.28 3.09
CA PHE A 93 4.77 -4.59 1.92
C PHE A 93 4.02 -4.95 0.63
N ALA A 94 3.53 -6.19 0.51
CA ALA A 94 2.65 -6.59 -0.59
C ALA A 94 1.32 -5.84 -0.57
N ILE A 95 0.71 -5.63 0.60
CA ILE A 95 -0.48 -4.79 0.75
C ILE A 95 -0.17 -3.35 0.31
N GLU A 96 0.97 -2.80 0.70
CA GLU A 96 1.38 -1.45 0.29
C GLU A 96 1.54 -1.35 -1.23
N ALA A 97 2.21 -2.31 -1.85
CA ALA A 97 2.41 -2.35 -3.30
C ALA A 97 1.09 -2.48 -4.08
N PHE A 98 0.18 -3.33 -3.59
CA PHE A 98 -1.18 -3.44 -4.12
C PHE A 98 -1.92 -2.11 -4.00
N GLY A 99 -1.91 -1.52 -2.79
CA GLY A 99 -2.60 -0.27 -2.47
C GLY A 99 -2.15 0.89 -3.33
N PHE A 100 -0.85 1.07 -3.49
CA PHE A 100 -0.27 2.12 -4.34
C PHE A 100 -0.74 1.97 -5.80
N SER A 101 -0.68 0.77 -6.37
CA SER A 101 -1.17 0.53 -7.73
C SER A 101 -2.69 0.73 -7.84
N HIS A 102 -3.46 0.21 -6.87
CA HIS A 102 -4.91 0.28 -6.86
C HIS A 102 -5.43 1.70 -6.67
N SER A 103 -4.68 2.55 -5.97
CA SER A 103 -5.00 3.97 -5.78
C SER A 103 -5.05 4.71 -7.12
N LEU A 104 -4.07 4.48 -7.99
CA LEU A 104 -4.00 5.09 -9.33
C LEU A 104 -5.15 4.60 -10.21
N ASN A 105 -5.43 3.30 -10.19
CA ASN A 105 -6.54 2.70 -10.93
C ASN A 105 -7.90 3.21 -10.42
N SER A 106 -8.06 3.38 -9.11
CA SER A 106 -9.28 3.90 -8.49
C SER A 106 -9.52 5.38 -8.79
N ILE A 107 -8.45 6.19 -8.88
CA ILE A 107 -8.52 7.59 -9.32
C ILE A 107 -8.95 7.67 -10.78
N LEU A 108 -8.32 6.87 -11.66
CA LEU A 108 -8.69 6.81 -13.07
C LEU A 108 -10.16 6.41 -13.24
N LEU A 109 -10.60 5.35 -12.56
CA LEU A 109 -11.99 4.88 -12.59
C LEU A 109 -12.95 5.96 -12.08
N SER A 110 -12.56 6.73 -11.05
CA SER A 110 -13.35 7.85 -10.53
C SER A 110 -13.51 8.98 -11.56
N ILE A 111 -12.46 9.29 -12.32
CA ILE A 111 -12.50 10.27 -13.42
C ILE A 111 -13.43 9.76 -14.53
N CYS A 112 -13.26 8.51 -14.96
CA CYS A 112 -14.12 7.89 -15.97
C CYS A 112 -15.60 7.88 -15.56
N TYR A 113 -15.89 7.54 -14.29
CA TYR A 113 -17.25 7.59 -13.74
C TYR A 113 -17.84 9.00 -13.82
N ARG A 114 -17.09 10.02 -13.39
CA ARG A 114 -17.57 11.42 -13.41
C ARG A 114 -17.89 11.86 -14.83
N TYR A 115 -16.97 11.61 -15.77
CA TYR A 115 -17.18 11.90 -17.18
C TYR A 115 -18.43 11.20 -17.73
N PHE A 116 -18.59 9.91 -17.45
CA PHE A 116 -19.75 9.14 -17.89
C PHE A 116 -21.05 9.70 -17.29
N SER A 117 -21.05 10.00 -15.98
CA SER A 117 -22.24 10.49 -15.28
C SER A 117 -22.74 11.84 -15.81
N LEU A 118 -21.81 12.72 -16.23
CA LEU A 118 -22.13 14.01 -16.80
C LEU A 118 -22.69 13.90 -18.22
N ARG A 119 -22.24 12.91 -19.01
CA ARG A 119 -22.60 12.78 -20.42
C ARG A 119 -23.80 11.85 -20.67
N TYR A 120 -23.93 10.79 -19.88
CA TYR A 120 -24.88 9.70 -20.11
C TYR A 120 -25.81 9.44 -18.91
N GLY A 121 -25.68 10.22 -17.83
CA GLY A 121 -26.44 10.04 -16.59
C GLY A 121 -25.81 9.04 -15.63
N VAL A 122 -26.41 8.90 -14.44
CA VAL A 122 -25.85 8.09 -13.35
C VAL A 122 -25.94 6.61 -13.71
N PRO A 123 -24.81 5.87 -13.77
CA PRO A 123 -24.83 4.46 -14.07
C PRO A 123 -25.45 3.65 -12.92
N GLU A 124 -25.88 2.44 -13.23
CA GLU A 124 -26.36 1.51 -12.21
C GLU A 124 -25.23 1.08 -11.26
N ARG A 125 -25.59 0.60 -10.07
CA ARG A 125 -24.62 0.21 -9.04
C ARG A 125 -23.85 -1.07 -9.37
N LYS A 126 -24.48 -2.06 -10.01
CA LYS A 126 -23.87 -3.37 -10.27
C LYS A 126 -22.64 -3.28 -11.21
N PRO A 127 -22.69 -2.57 -12.35
CA PRO A 127 -21.52 -2.39 -13.21
C PRO A 127 -20.34 -1.72 -12.49
N ILE A 128 -20.60 -0.75 -11.60
CA ILE A 128 -19.55 -0.06 -10.85
C ILE A 128 -18.84 -1.00 -9.88
N ILE A 129 -19.58 -1.89 -9.19
CA ILE A 129 -18.98 -2.91 -8.32
C ILE A 129 -18.08 -3.84 -9.14
N ILE A 130 -18.55 -4.30 -10.31
CA ILE A 130 -17.75 -5.16 -11.19
C ILE A 130 -16.49 -4.42 -11.66
N LEU A 131 -16.61 -3.15 -12.04
CA LEU A 131 -15.48 -2.34 -12.46
C LEU A 131 -14.43 -2.20 -11.35
N CYS A 132 -14.83 -1.96 -10.09
CA CYS A 132 -13.90 -1.95 -8.96
C CYS A 132 -13.09 -3.25 -8.84
N LEU A 133 -13.75 -4.40 -9.00
CA LEU A 133 -13.11 -5.71 -8.95
C LEU A 133 -12.14 -5.90 -10.13
N VAL A 134 -12.56 -5.56 -11.34
CA VAL A 134 -11.72 -5.66 -12.54
C VAL A 134 -10.50 -4.75 -12.46
N THR A 135 -10.66 -3.52 -11.96
CA THR A 135 -9.54 -2.58 -11.78
C THR A 135 -8.57 -3.00 -10.66
N SER A 136 -8.98 -3.91 -9.78
CA SER A 136 -8.09 -4.48 -8.76
C SER A 136 -7.10 -5.50 -9.35
N LEU A 137 -7.46 -6.17 -10.45
CA LEU A 137 -6.62 -7.19 -11.09
C LEU A 137 -5.22 -6.69 -11.50
N PRO A 138 -5.06 -5.57 -12.24
CA PRO A 138 -3.73 -5.07 -12.59
C PRO A 138 -2.89 -4.73 -11.36
N SER A 139 -3.52 -4.37 -10.24
CA SER A 139 -2.83 -4.07 -8.98
C SER A 139 -2.25 -5.28 -8.27
N LEU A 140 -2.59 -6.50 -8.72
CA LEU A 140 -1.96 -7.73 -8.24
C LEU A 140 -0.59 -7.98 -8.88
N ILE A 141 -0.29 -7.36 -10.03
CA ILE A 141 0.97 -7.59 -10.76
C ILE A 141 2.19 -7.27 -9.87
N PRO A 142 2.30 -6.10 -9.20
CA PRO A 142 3.42 -5.81 -8.30
C PRO A 142 3.55 -6.85 -7.18
N VAL A 143 2.43 -7.29 -6.60
CA VAL A 143 2.41 -8.32 -5.54
C VAL A 143 2.99 -9.63 -6.04
N PHE A 144 2.56 -10.11 -7.20
CA PHE A 144 3.09 -11.34 -7.79
C PHE A 144 4.59 -11.23 -8.10
N THR A 145 5.04 -10.08 -8.61
CA THR A 145 6.47 -9.89 -8.88
C THR A 145 7.32 -9.91 -7.61
N LEU A 146 6.83 -9.29 -6.53
CA LEU A 146 7.48 -9.32 -5.22
C LEU A 146 7.55 -10.74 -4.68
N TRP A 147 6.43 -11.47 -4.73
CA TRP A 147 6.38 -12.86 -4.25
C TRP A 147 7.34 -13.77 -5.02
N GLN A 148 7.35 -13.68 -6.36
CA GLN A 148 8.21 -14.49 -7.21
C GLN A 148 9.69 -14.19 -6.98
N LYS A 149 10.08 -12.92 -6.87
CA LYS A 149 11.48 -12.57 -6.60
C LYS A 149 11.91 -13.01 -5.21
N TRP A 150 11.03 -12.83 -4.23
CA TRP A 150 11.34 -13.15 -2.84
C TRP A 150 11.48 -14.65 -2.57
N VAL A 151 10.62 -15.51 -3.15
CA VAL A 151 10.73 -16.98 -3.00
C VAL A 151 12.04 -17.52 -3.58
N ASN A 152 12.62 -16.83 -4.58
CA ASN A 152 13.78 -17.28 -5.32
C ASN A 152 15.13 -16.75 -4.79
N GLU A 153 15.15 -15.96 -3.72
CA GLU A 153 16.39 -15.57 -3.01
C GLU A 153 16.55 -16.37 -1.70
N PRO A 154 17.06 -17.62 -1.76
CA PRO A 154 17.47 -18.32 -0.55
C PRO A 154 18.78 -17.71 -0.08
N THR A 155 18.72 -16.88 0.97
CA THR A 155 19.86 -16.31 1.71
C THR A 155 20.71 -15.28 0.92
N ILE A 156 20.91 -14.10 1.53
CA ILE A 156 21.78 -13.03 1.03
C ILE A 156 23.07 -12.90 1.90
N PRO A 157 24.04 -13.84 1.95
CA PRO A 157 25.22 -13.66 2.81
C PRO A 157 26.38 -12.81 2.23
N PRO A 158 26.77 -12.82 0.93
CA PRO A 158 28.03 -12.16 0.56
C PRO A 158 27.90 -10.66 0.23
N HIS A 159 26.76 -10.18 -0.30
CA HIS A 159 26.61 -8.78 -0.76
C HIS A 159 26.16 -7.80 0.33
N ILE A 160 25.59 -8.29 1.44
CA ILE A 160 25.23 -7.46 2.61
C ILE A 160 26.48 -6.95 3.34
N SER A 161 27.64 -7.59 3.14
CA SER A 161 28.90 -7.23 3.80
C SER A 161 29.31 -5.77 3.57
N GLN A 162 29.01 -5.22 2.39
CA GLN A 162 29.25 -3.82 2.03
C GLN A 162 28.32 -2.83 2.78
N PHE A 163 27.15 -3.29 3.20
CA PHE A 163 26.16 -2.50 3.92
C PHE A 163 26.16 -2.76 5.43
N LEU A 164 27.03 -3.66 5.94
CA LEU A 164 27.15 -3.97 7.38
C LEU A 164 27.46 -2.74 8.24
N GLY A 165 28.19 -1.75 7.71
CA GLY A 165 28.46 -0.48 8.39
C GLY A 165 27.20 0.38 8.61
N ASP A 166 26.23 0.27 7.71
CA ASP A 166 24.90 0.88 7.85
C ASP A 166 24.00 0.04 8.77
N ILE A 167 24.15 -1.28 8.76
CA ILE A 167 23.21 -2.27 9.32
C ILE A 167 23.50 -2.61 10.80
N LYS A 168 24.63 -2.17 11.36
CA LYS A 168 25.05 -2.52 12.73
C LYS A 168 24.09 -1.97 13.81
N GLY A 169 23.09 -2.77 14.15
CA GLY A 169 22.06 -2.49 15.15
C GLY A 169 20.72 -3.07 14.73
N ASP A 170 20.36 -4.20 15.35
CA ASP A 170 19.03 -4.82 15.42
C ASP A 170 18.66 -5.88 14.36
N ASN A 171 17.74 -6.76 14.77
CA ASN A 171 17.22 -7.93 14.09
C ASN A 171 16.50 -7.54 12.78
N LEU A 172 17.27 -7.33 11.71
CA LEU A 172 16.77 -6.87 10.42
C LEU A 172 16.37 -8.06 9.52
N VAL A 173 15.23 -7.91 8.85
CA VAL A 173 14.76 -8.84 7.83
C VAL A 173 15.13 -8.30 6.45
N PHE A 174 15.72 -9.14 5.62
CA PHE A 174 16.18 -8.81 4.27
C PHE A 174 15.29 -9.48 3.20
N ALA A 175 15.09 -8.77 2.09
CA ALA A 175 14.35 -9.23 0.91
C ALA A 175 14.88 -8.55 -0.38
#